data_AF-A0A534KGV5-F1
#
_entry.id   AF-A0A534KGV5-F1
#
_cell.length_a   1.000
_cell.length_b   1.000
_cell.length_c   1.000
_cell.angle_alpha   90.00
_cell.angle_beta   90.00
_cell.angle_gamma   90.00
#
_symmetry.space_group_name_H-M   'P 1'
#
loop_
_entity.id
_entity.type
_entity.pdbx_description
1 polymer ?
#
loop_
_entity_poly.entity_id
_entity_poly.type
_entity_poly.pdbx_seq_one_letter_code
_entity_poly.pdbx_strand_id
1 'polypeptide(L)'
;MATQPNDVRAATAQASAWFHVQRGAGLVAVGAVCWLAHSVLMLTGFFDVVAAIFAGTSGVPQAGTIGVATAQAVYLGAIAAVPIAAFVLAFGMFSYRGGTTAVTRTSPAGAEHRISERTRSKAVTTGIAFLIYGALGIVASIAWLSLSTGAAGVTGDAARTSLAVLSFAWIVASVFLVIAAGMFTEFVRGVGFETRSPTSFGIEGLVAYSSINLLGVLLVTIPILLLLGGATGVPGMTFIIGIVLEFIAIPIFGIVLFSRMTWGALRLPSLLTGR
;
A
#
# COMPACT_ATOMS: atom_id res chain seq x y z
N MET A 1 28.57 30.34 31.47
CA MET A 1 28.89 29.77 30.14
C MET A 1 27.75 30.12 29.20
N ALA A 2 27.95 31.03 28.25
CA ALA A 2 26.95 31.33 27.23
C ALA A 2 27.10 30.30 26.09
N THR A 3 26.06 29.51 25.84
CA THR A 3 25.96 28.66 24.64
C THR A 3 26.07 29.55 23.41
N GLN A 4 27.01 29.27 22.49
CA GLN A 4 27.14 30.09 21.30
C GLN A 4 25.85 29.99 20.46
N PRO A 5 25.41 31.06 19.77
CA PRO A 5 24.22 31.03 18.91
C PRO A 5 24.25 29.91 17.87
N ASN A 6 25.44 29.48 17.46
CA ASN A 6 25.66 28.39 16.52
C ASN A 6 25.33 27.01 17.13
N ASP A 7 25.59 26.81 18.41
CA ASP A 7 25.28 25.55 19.11
C ASP A 7 23.77 25.37 19.26
N VAL A 8 23.05 26.46 19.53
CA VAL A 8 21.58 26.47 19.62
C VAL A 8 20.94 26.19 18.26
N ARG A 9 21.48 26.74 17.17
CA ARG A 9 21.02 26.47 15.80
C ARG A 9 21.30 25.02 15.37
N ALA A 10 22.46 24.47 15.74
CA ALA A 10 22.78 23.07 15.45
C ALA A 10 21.87 22.10 16.22
N ALA A 11 21.63 22.36 17.52
CA ALA A 11 20.76 21.54 18.35
C ALA A 11 19.30 21.58 17.88
N THR A 12 18.79 22.75 17.49
CA THR A 12 17.42 22.91 16.96
C THR A 12 17.24 22.24 15.60
N ALA A 13 18.24 22.34 14.71
CA ALA A 13 18.23 21.64 13.41
C ALA A 13 18.28 20.12 13.57
N GLN A 14 19.05 19.61 14.54
CA GLN A 14 19.12 18.18 14.82
C GLN A 14 17.81 17.65 15.44
N ALA A 15 17.20 18.41 16.35
CA ALA A 15 15.91 18.06 16.96
C ALA A 15 14.77 18.04 15.92
N SER A 16 14.73 19.01 15.01
CA SER A 16 13.72 19.03 13.94
C SER A 16 13.92 17.86 12.96
N ALA A 17 15.17 17.56 12.58
CA ALA A 17 15.49 16.41 11.73
C ALA A 17 15.00 15.10 12.35
N TRP A 18 15.24 14.92 13.65
CA TRP A 18 14.82 13.75 14.40
C TRP A 18 13.30 13.62 14.47
N PHE A 19 12.58 14.72 14.74
CA PHE A 19 11.13 14.73 14.73
C PHE A 19 10.57 14.32 13.35
N HIS A 20 11.16 14.79 12.25
CA HIS A 20 10.76 14.40 10.90
C HIS A 20 10.99 12.92 10.61
N VAL A 21 12.12 12.35 11.05
CA VAL A 21 12.40 10.91 10.93
C VAL A 21 11.40 10.08 11.74
N GLN A 22 11.14 10.45 13.00
CA GLN A 22 10.17 9.74 13.84
C GLN A 22 8.75 9.82 13.29
N ARG A 23 8.33 10.99 12.84
CA ARG A 23 7.02 11.18 12.21
C ARG A 23 6.92 10.36 10.93
N GLY A 24 7.97 10.36 10.10
CA GLY A 24 8.04 9.52 8.90
C GLY A 24 7.89 8.03 9.23
N ALA A 25 8.61 7.56 10.24
CA ALA A 25 8.52 6.18 10.74
C ALA A 25 7.11 5.81 11.22
N GLY A 26 6.52 6.66 12.06
CA GLY A 26 5.16 6.46 12.58
C GLY A 26 4.12 6.43 11.47
N LEU A 27 4.20 7.35 10.50
CA LEU A 27 3.32 7.36 9.34
C LEU A 27 3.50 6.09 8.49
N VAL A 28 4.73 5.67 8.20
CA VAL A 28 4.95 4.43 7.46
C VAL A 28 4.37 3.21 8.20
N ALA A 29 4.51 3.15 9.52
CA ALA A 29 3.94 2.09 10.34
C ALA A 29 2.41 2.09 10.29
N VAL A 30 1.76 3.26 10.42
CA VAL A 30 0.29 3.39 10.31
C VAL A 30 -0.18 3.00 8.92
N GLY A 31 0.50 3.44 7.86
CA GLY A 31 0.17 3.07 6.49
C GLY A 31 0.27 1.56 6.24
N ALA A 32 1.31 0.92 6.79
CA ALA A 32 1.44 -0.53 6.77
C ALA A 32 0.33 -1.24 7.55
N VAL A 33 -0.11 -0.70 8.70
CA VAL A 33 -1.27 -1.24 9.45
C VAL A 33 -2.57 -1.09 8.66
N CYS A 34 -2.78 0.01 7.96
CA CYS A 34 -3.94 0.18 7.08
C CYS A 34 -3.92 -0.86 5.94
N TRP A 35 -2.76 -1.11 5.34
CA TRP A 35 -2.60 -2.17 4.35
C TRP A 35 -2.83 -3.58 4.92
N LEU A 36 -2.37 -3.83 6.14
CA LEU A 36 -2.64 -5.08 6.86
C LEU A 36 -4.15 -5.27 7.06
N ALA A 37 -4.85 -4.22 7.50
CA ALA A 37 -6.30 -4.25 7.64
C ALA A 37 -7.00 -4.53 6.31
N HIS A 38 -6.55 -3.89 5.21
CA HIS A 38 -7.03 -4.21 3.86
C HIS A 38 -6.87 -5.71 3.54
N SER A 39 -5.69 -6.29 3.75
CA SER A 39 -5.44 -7.70 3.47
C SER A 39 -6.35 -8.63 4.30
N VAL A 40 -6.53 -8.35 5.60
CA VAL A 40 -7.43 -9.13 6.45
C VAL A 40 -8.88 -9.02 5.99
N LEU A 41 -9.33 -7.83 5.62
CA LEU A 41 -10.69 -7.60 5.13
C LEU A 41 -10.92 -8.29 3.78
N MET A 42 -9.98 -8.23 2.84
CA MET A 42 -10.07 -8.96 1.57
C MET A 42 -10.22 -10.47 1.78
N LEU A 43 -9.41 -11.04 2.68
CA LEU A 43 -9.47 -12.47 3.00
C LEU A 43 -10.79 -12.85 3.68
N THR A 44 -11.26 -12.03 4.62
CA THR A 44 -12.53 -12.25 5.32
C THR A 44 -13.71 -12.17 4.35
N GLY A 45 -13.75 -11.14 3.49
CA GLY A 45 -14.78 -10.99 2.48
C GLY A 45 -14.78 -12.13 1.46
N PHE A 46 -13.61 -12.68 1.13
CA PHE A 46 -13.52 -13.85 0.26
C PHE A 46 -14.15 -15.09 0.90
N PHE A 47 -13.81 -15.38 2.16
CA PHE A 47 -14.39 -16.52 2.88
C PHE A 47 -15.90 -16.37 3.09
N ASP A 48 -16.40 -15.16 3.34
CA ASP A 48 -17.84 -14.88 3.43
C ASP A 48 -18.56 -15.22 2.10
N VAL A 49 -17.99 -14.79 0.96
CA VAL A 49 -18.53 -15.11 -0.37
C VAL A 49 -18.53 -16.61 -0.63
N VAL A 50 -17.42 -17.29 -0.33
CA VAL A 50 -17.28 -18.73 -0.53
C VAL A 50 -18.28 -19.50 0.36
N ALA A 51 -18.40 -19.12 1.64
CA ALA A 51 -19.35 -19.72 2.56
C ALA A 51 -20.81 -19.53 2.08
N ALA A 52 -21.15 -18.35 1.55
CA ALA A 52 -22.46 -18.08 0.97
C ALA A 52 -22.76 -18.97 -0.25
N ILE A 53 -21.78 -19.19 -1.13
CA ILE A 53 -21.91 -20.08 -2.30
C ILE A 53 -22.15 -21.54 -1.86
N PHE A 54 -21.39 -22.03 -0.88
CA PHE A 54 -21.56 -23.41 -0.37
C PHE A 54 -22.87 -23.60 0.40
N ALA A 55 -23.34 -22.59 1.14
CA ALA A 55 -24.64 -22.63 1.80
C ALA A 55 -25.80 -22.65 0.76
N GLY A 56 -25.69 -21.87 -0.30
CA GLY A 56 -26.69 -21.84 -1.38
C GLY A 56 -26.78 -23.14 -2.17
N THR A 57 -25.67 -23.87 -2.33
CA THR A 57 -25.64 -25.16 -3.03
C THR A 57 -26.03 -26.36 -2.16
N SER A 58 -25.95 -26.25 -0.83
CA SER A 58 -26.27 -27.34 0.12
C SER A 58 -27.72 -27.35 0.61
N GLY A 59 -28.55 -26.36 0.22
CA GLY A 59 -29.96 -26.31 0.59
C GLY A 59 -30.23 -26.08 2.08
N VAL A 60 -29.20 -25.76 2.87
CA VAL A 60 -29.32 -25.46 4.29
C VAL A 60 -30.00 -24.09 4.46
N PRO A 61 -31.10 -23.97 5.23
CA PRO A 61 -31.73 -22.69 5.50
C PRO A 61 -30.71 -21.74 6.14
N GLN A 62 -30.49 -20.59 5.50
CA GLN A 62 -29.59 -19.55 6.02
C GLN A 62 -30.01 -19.19 7.45
N ALA A 63 -29.20 -19.56 8.43
CA ALA A 63 -29.24 -18.93 9.74
C ALA A 63 -28.71 -17.49 9.55
N GLY A 64 -29.60 -16.60 9.10
CA GLY A 64 -29.45 -15.15 9.07
C GLY A 64 -28.51 -14.63 7.98
N THR A 65 -29.10 -13.88 7.04
CA THR A 65 -28.77 -12.53 6.53
C THR A 65 -27.43 -11.82 6.86
N ILE A 66 -26.61 -12.31 7.76
CA ILE A 66 -25.38 -11.69 8.24
C ILE A 66 -24.27 -11.83 7.19
N GLY A 67 -24.01 -13.03 6.63
CA GLY A 67 -22.85 -13.26 5.75
C GLY A 67 -22.86 -12.51 4.40
N VAL A 68 -24.03 -12.23 3.82
CA VAL A 68 -24.13 -11.53 2.51
C VAL A 68 -24.06 -10.00 2.68
N ALA A 69 -24.59 -9.47 3.78
CA ALA A 69 -24.53 -8.04 4.10
C ALA A 69 -23.16 -7.65 4.68
N THR A 70 -22.51 -8.53 5.45
CA THR A 70 -21.15 -8.30 5.97
C THR A 70 -20.13 -8.22 4.84
N ALA A 71 -20.24 -9.08 3.82
CA ALA A 71 -19.29 -9.10 2.70
C ALA A 71 -19.17 -7.73 2.00
N GLN A 72 -20.29 -7.05 1.72
CA GLN A 72 -20.25 -5.72 1.08
C GLN A 72 -19.58 -4.66 1.97
N ALA A 73 -19.91 -4.63 3.26
CA ALA A 73 -19.30 -3.70 4.21
C ALA A 73 -17.80 -3.98 4.40
N VAL A 74 -17.41 -5.25 4.43
CA VAL A 74 -16.01 -5.70 4.53
C VAL A 74 -15.22 -5.29 3.28
N TYR A 75 -15.78 -5.47 2.07
CA TYR A 75 -15.14 -5.02 0.84
C TYR A 75 -15.04 -3.50 0.74
N LEU A 76 -16.07 -2.76 1.16
CA LEU A 76 -16.00 -1.29 1.25
C LEU A 76 -14.89 -0.85 2.21
N GLY A 77 -14.79 -1.47 3.38
CA GLY A 77 -13.71 -1.23 4.33
C GLY A 77 -12.34 -1.56 3.75
N ALA A 78 -12.21 -2.68 3.06
CA ALA A 78 -10.96 -3.08 2.39
C ALA A 78 -10.55 -2.04 1.35
N ILE A 79 -11.47 -1.67 0.45
CA ILE A 79 -11.22 -0.73 -0.64
C ILE A 79 -10.89 0.67 -0.09
N ALA A 80 -11.55 1.12 0.97
CA ALA A 80 -11.28 2.41 1.62
C ALA A 80 -9.94 2.43 2.39
N ALA A 81 -9.48 1.29 2.90
CA ALA A 81 -8.20 1.20 3.59
C ALA A 81 -6.99 1.42 2.65
N VAL A 82 -7.12 1.07 1.36
CA VAL A 82 -6.06 1.25 0.34
C VAL A 82 -5.65 2.71 0.15
N PRO A 83 -6.55 3.67 -0.17
CA PRO A 83 -6.17 5.07 -0.33
C PRO A 83 -5.64 5.66 0.97
N ILE A 84 -6.22 5.31 2.13
CA ILE A 84 -5.71 5.76 3.42
C ILE A 84 -4.26 5.30 3.61
N ALA A 85 -3.99 4.01 3.38
CA ALA A 85 -2.63 3.46 3.46
C ALA A 85 -1.68 4.19 2.51
N ALA A 86 -2.10 4.42 1.26
CA ALA A 86 -1.31 5.09 0.24
C ALA A 86 -0.95 6.53 0.62
N PHE A 87 -1.93 7.34 1.03
CA PHE A 87 -1.69 8.72 1.45
C PHE A 87 -0.78 8.78 2.68
N VAL A 88 -1.04 7.93 3.67
CA VAL A 88 -0.23 7.87 4.89
C VAL A 88 1.21 7.46 4.58
N LEU A 89 1.43 6.47 3.72
CA LEU A 89 2.76 6.09 3.24
C LEU A 89 3.44 7.25 2.50
N ALA A 90 2.71 7.95 1.61
CA ALA A 90 3.24 9.11 0.89
C ALA A 90 3.72 10.22 1.84
N PHE A 91 2.89 10.61 2.81
CA PHE A 91 3.26 11.60 3.82
C PHE A 91 4.39 11.13 4.73
N GLY A 92 4.47 9.83 5.00
CA GLY A 92 5.61 9.21 5.67
C GLY A 92 6.91 9.43 4.91
N MET A 93 6.90 9.22 3.59
CA MET A 93 8.07 9.43 2.72
C MET A 93 8.51 10.89 2.64
N PHE A 94 7.56 11.82 2.51
CA PHE A 94 7.88 13.25 2.51
C PHE A 94 8.44 13.70 3.86
N SER A 95 7.92 13.16 4.97
CA SER A 95 8.44 13.43 6.31
C SER A 95 9.86 12.87 6.48
N TYR A 96 10.11 11.63 6.01
CA TYR A 96 11.45 11.05 6.02
C TYR A 96 12.46 11.90 5.26
N ARG A 97 12.09 12.37 4.05
CA ARG A 97 12.95 13.29 3.28
C ARG A 97 13.34 14.52 4.09
N GLY A 98 12.36 15.16 4.74
CA GLY A 98 12.60 16.34 5.59
C GLY A 98 13.53 16.06 6.78
N GLY A 99 13.60 14.82 7.26
CA GLY A 99 14.56 14.41 8.28
C GLY A 99 15.96 14.19 7.72
N THR A 100 16.09 13.62 6.52
CA THR A 100 17.38 13.31 5.89
C THR A 100 18.17 14.53 5.37
N THR A 101 17.61 15.74 5.40
CA THR A 101 18.31 16.97 5.01
C THR A 101 19.24 17.51 6.09
N ALA A 102 18.97 17.20 7.36
CA ALA A 102 19.68 17.75 8.52
C ALA A 102 20.46 16.70 9.34
N VAL A 103 20.40 15.42 8.97
CA VAL A 103 21.20 14.36 9.61
C VAL A 103 22.59 14.32 8.98
N THR A 104 23.56 14.95 9.65
CA THR A 104 24.99 14.68 9.50
C THR A 104 25.40 13.69 10.58
N ARG A 105 25.84 12.49 10.19
CA ARG A 105 26.45 11.54 11.15
C ARG A 105 27.95 11.59 11.00
N THR A 106 28.67 12.02 12.02
CA THR A 106 30.12 11.85 12.06
C THR A 106 30.45 10.38 12.35
N SER A 107 31.16 9.74 11.42
CA SER A 107 31.75 8.42 11.61
C SER A 107 32.71 8.44 12.80
N PRO A 108 33.00 7.28 13.44
CA PRO A 108 34.10 7.15 14.40
C PRO A 108 35.45 7.66 13.87
N ALA A 109 35.63 7.69 12.54
CA ALA A 109 36.80 8.25 11.86
C ALA A 109 36.67 9.76 11.53
N GLY A 110 35.67 10.46 12.06
CA GLY A 110 35.43 11.90 11.83
C GLY A 110 34.74 12.27 10.52
N ALA A 111 34.47 11.31 9.62
CA ALA A 111 33.83 11.59 8.33
C ALA A 111 32.32 11.87 8.47
N GLU A 112 31.88 13.06 8.05
CA GLU A 112 30.45 13.40 7.93
C GLU A 112 29.78 12.53 6.85
N HIS A 113 28.85 11.68 7.26
CA HIS A 113 27.96 10.94 6.37
C HIS A 113 26.66 11.73 6.24
N ARG A 114 26.37 12.15 5.00
CA ARG A 114 25.12 12.82 4.62
C ARG A 114 24.40 11.94 3.62
N ILE A 115 23.08 11.89 3.74
CA ILE A 115 22.26 11.16 2.76
C ILE A 115 22.29 11.92 1.43
N SER A 116 22.58 11.20 0.35
CA SER A 116 22.76 11.79 -0.98
C SER A 116 21.45 12.37 -1.52
N GLU A 117 21.52 13.42 -2.34
CA GLU A 117 20.32 13.98 -2.99
C GLU A 117 19.64 12.96 -3.90
N ARG A 118 20.43 12.05 -4.50
CA ARG A 118 19.91 10.92 -5.27
C ARG A 118 19.01 10.04 -4.41
N THR A 119 19.46 9.65 -3.22
CA THR A 119 18.65 8.86 -2.28
C THR A 119 17.42 9.64 -1.82
N ARG A 120 17.54 10.93 -1.49
CA ARG A 120 16.39 11.78 -1.11
C ARG A 120 15.34 11.94 -2.20
N SER A 121 15.77 12.07 -3.45
CA SER A 121 14.86 12.17 -4.60
C SER A 121 13.97 10.94 -4.73
N LYS A 122 14.49 9.74 -4.39
CA LYS A 122 13.68 8.50 -4.39
C LYS A 122 12.52 8.56 -3.40
N ALA A 123 12.68 9.21 -2.24
CA ALA A 123 11.60 9.41 -1.29
C ALA A 123 10.48 10.30 -1.88
N VAL A 124 10.84 11.32 -2.67
CA VAL A 124 9.86 12.17 -3.37
C VAL A 124 9.09 11.37 -4.39
N THR A 125 9.79 10.67 -5.28
CA THR A 125 9.16 9.86 -6.33
C THR A 125 8.26 8.78 -5.73
N THR A 126 8.72 8.13 -4.65
CA THR A 126 7.91 7.17 -3.89
C THR A 126 6.63 7.82 -3.35
N GLY A 127 6.76 8.99 -2.71
CA GLY A 127 5.61 9.71 -2.17
C GLY A 127 4.61 10.09 -3.26
N ILE A 128 5.07 10.63 -4.39
CA ILE A 128 4.21 10.99 -5.52
C ILE A 128 3.51 9.75 -6.10
N ALA A 129 4.24 8.65 -6.30
CA ALA A 129 3.66 7.41 -6.81
C ALA A 129 2.57 6.86 -5.87
N PHE A 130 2.78 6.92 -4.56
CA PHE A 130 1.74 6.56 -3.59
C PHE A 130 0.54 7.52 -3.60
N LEU A 131 0.74 8.83 -3.80
CA LEU A 131 -0.38 9.77 -3.95
C LEU A 131 -1.22 9.44 -5.18
N ILE A 132 -0.58 9.16 -6.32
CA ILE A 132 -1.29 8.78 -7.56
C ILE A 132 -2.02 7.45 -7.35
N TYR A 133 -1.36 6.46 -6.75
CA TYR A 133 -1.98 5.20 -6.38
C TYR A 133 -3.23 5.39 -5.50
N GLY A 134 -3.13 6.20 -4.45
CA GLY A 134 -4.25 6.52 -3.56
C GLY A 134 -5.39 7.25 -4.27
N ALA A 135 -5.09 8.22 -5.14
CA ALA A 135 -6.08 8.95 -5.92
C ALA A 135 -6.84 8.01 -6.89
N LEU A 136 -6.12 7.12 -7.58
CA LEU A 136 -6.75 6.10 -8.44
C LEU A 136 -7.56 5.09 -7.61
N GLY A 137 -7.10 4.75 -6.40
CA GLY A 137 -7.85 3.96 -5.44
C GLY A 137 -9.19 4.61 -5.05
N ILE A 138 -9.23 5.94 -4.87
CA ILE A 138 -10.49 6.68 -4.64
C ILE A 138 -11.42 6.56 -5.86
N VAL A 139 -10.90 6.75 -7.08
CA VAL A 139 -11.69 6.60 -8.32
C VAL A 139 -12.28 5.20 -8.41
N ALA A 140 -11.47 4.17 -8.16
CA ALA A 140 -11.92 2.78 -8.09
C ALA A 140 -12.97 2.56 -6.99
N SER A 141 -12.80 3.16 -5.82
CA SER A 141 -13.76 3.07 -4.70
C SER A 141 -15.12 3.65 -5.06
N ILE A 142 -15.14 4.79 -5.75
CA ILE A 142 -16.38 5.45 -6.20
C ILE A 142 -17.07 4.60 -7.28
N ALA A 143 -16.30 4.04 -8.22
CA ALA A 143 -16.83 3.16 -9.25
C ALA A 143 -17.42 1.87 -8.66
N TRP A 144 -16.74 1.27 -7.67
CA TRP A 144 -17.25 0.14 -6.91
C TRP A 144 -18.53 0.49 -6.13
N LEU A 145 -18.53 1.62 -5.43
CA LEU A 145 -19.70 2.06 -4.66
C LEU A 145 -20.93 2.20 -5.58
N SER A 146 -20.74 2.79 -6.76
CA SER A 146 -21.78 2.95 -7.79
C SER A 146 -22.33 1.60 -8.29
N LEU A 147 -21.49 0.57 -8.39
CA LEU A 147 -21.92 -0.79 -8.72
C LEU A 147 -22.66 -1.45 -7.55
N SER A 148 -22.19 -1.25 -6.32
CA SER A 148 -22.74 -1.89 -5.12
C SER A 148 -24.10 -1.33 -4.68
N THR A 149 -24.31 -0.02 -4.82
CA THR A 149 -25.61 0.64 -4.57
C THR A 149 -26.58 0.48 -5.74
N GLY A 150 -26.05 0.06 -6.90
CA GLY A 150 -26.79 -0.15 -8.14
C GLY A 150 -27.70 -1.37 -8.18
N ALA A 151 -27.71 -2.21 -7.13
CA ALA A 151 -28.67 -3.32 -6.99
C ALA A 151 -30.15 -2.87 -6.99
N ALA A 152 -30.43 -1.55 -6.92
CA ALA A 152 -31.77 -0.97 -7.08
C ALA A 152 -31.95 -0.07 -8.33
N GLY A 153 -30.96 0.18 -9.19
CA GLY A 153 -31.17 1.11 -10.32
C GLY A 153 -30.05 1.41 -11.33
N VAL A 154 -28.85 0.83 -11.21
CA VAL A 154 -27.79 1.05 -12.22
C VAL A 154 -27.84 -0.10 -13.23
N THR A 155 -28.59 0.10 -14.32
CA THR A 155 -28.77 -0.92 -15.38
C THR A 155 -28.06 -0.52 -16.67
N GLY A 156 -27.69 -1.51 -17.49
CA GLY A 156 -27.19 -1.27 -18.86
C GLY A 156 -25.81 -0.61 -18.92
N ASP A 157 -25.67 0.43 -19.74
CA ASP A 157 -24.37 1.03 -20.08
C ASP A 157 -23.67 1.74 -18.91
N ALA A 158 -24.44 2.21 -17.92
CA ALA A 158 -23.87 2.83 -16.72
C ALA A 158 -23.06 1.82 -15.89
N ALA A 159 -23.60 0.61 -15.67
CA ALA A 159 -22.89 -0.45 -14.95
C ALA A 159 -21.64 -0.91 -15.70
N ARG A 160 -21.74 -1.04 -17.03
CA ARG A 160 -20.58 -1.36 -17.89
C ARG A 160 -19.49 -0.30 -17.80
N THR A 161 -19.88 0.98 -17.81
CA THR A 161 -18.95 2.10 -17.69
C THR A 161 -18.26 2.10 -16.33
N SER A 162 -19.00 1.94 -15.23
CA SER A 162 -18.42 1.85 -13.89
C SER A 162 -17.45 0.67 -13.76
N LEU A 163 -17.78 -0.50 -14.33
CA LEU A 163 -16.92 -1.66 -14.31
C LEU A 163 -15.64 -1.47 -15.16
N ALA A 164 -15.75 -0.78 -16.30
CA ALA A 164 -14.60 -0.40 -17.13
C ALA A 164 -13.69 0.58 -16.39
N VAL A 165 -14.25 1.65 -15.81
CA VAL A 165 -13.51 2.65 -15.02
C VAL A 165 -12.81 1.99 -13.83
N LEU A 166 -13.50 1.13 -13.09
CA LEU A 166 -12.94 0.35 -11.98
C LEU A 166 -11.73 -0.47 -12.46
N SER A 167 -11.88 -1.19 -13.56
CA SER A 167 -10.84 -2.06 -14.12
C SER A 167 -9.61 -1.24 -14.57
N PHE A 168 -9.81 -0.17 -15.34
CA PHE A 168 -8.71 0.69 -15.78
C PHE A 168 -8.01 1.38 -14.61
N ALA A 169 -8.76 1.90 -13.64
CA ALA A 169 -8.20 2.55 -12.46
C ALA A 169 -7.28 1.59 -11.68
N TRP A 170 -7.69 0.34 -11.46
CA TRP A 170 -6.86 -0.65 -10.77
C TRP A 170 -5.61 -1.07 -11.54
N ILE A 171 -5.69 -1.20 -12.87
CA ILE A 171 -4.50 -1.47 -13.71
C ILE A 171 -3.49 -0.35 -13.54
N VAL A 172 -3.90 0.91 -13.76
CA VAL A 172 -3.00 2.06 -13.69
C VAL A 172 -2.47 2.23 -12.26
N ALA A 173 -3.32 2.07 -11.25
CA ALA A 173 -2.91 2.11 -9.85
C ALA A 173 -1.81 1.08 -9.58
N SER A 174 -2.01 -0.18 -10.00
CA SER A 174 -1.05 -1.25 -9.76
C SER A 174 0.33 -0.97 -10.38
N VAL A 175 0.39 -0.29 -11.53
CA VAL A 175 1.66 0.18 -12.10
C VAL A 175 2.35 1.18 -11.18
N PHE A 176 1.62 2.17 -10.66
CA PHE A 176 2.16 3.13 -9.69
C PHE A 176 2.56 2.49 -8.36
N LEU A 177 1.87 1.43 -7.92
CA LEU A 177 2.27 0.65 -6.75
C LEU A 177 3.62 -0.04 -6.97
N VAL A 178 3.88 -0.61 -8.15
CA VAL A 178 5.18 -1.20 -8.50
C VAL A 178 6.28 -0.14 -8.52
N ILE A 179 6.02 1.02 -9.13
CA ILE A 179 6.98 2.15 -9.14
C ILE A 179 7.28 2.59 -7.72
N ALA A 180 6.24 2.79 -6.88
CA ALA A 180 6.40 3.17 -5.48
C ALA A 180 7.21 2.13 -4.70
N ALA A 181 6.92 0.85 -4.89
CA ALA A 181 7.64 -0.25 -4.24
C ALA A 181 9.12 -0.29 -4.61
N GLY A 182 9.45 -0.13 -5.89
CA GLY A 182 10.82 -0.08 -6.39
C GLY A 182 11.58 1.10 -5.80
N MET A 183 11.02 2.31 -5.90
CA MET A 183 11.66 3.53 -5.40
C MET A 183 11.79 3.53 -3.88
N PHE A 184 10.81 3.00 -3.16
CA PHE A 184 10.86 2.83 -1.70
C PHE A 184 11.98 1.88 -1.30
N THR A 185 12.07 0.73 -1.96
CA THR A 185 13.11 -0.28 -1.70
C THR A 185 14.50 0.29 -1.94
N GLU A 186 14.67 1.01 -3.05
CA GLU A 186 15.93 1.67 -3.36
C GLU A 186 16.27 2.81 -2.39
N PHE A 187 15.29 3.59 -1.96
CA PHE A 187 15.47 4.63 -0.95
C PHE A 187 16.00 4.02 0.34
N VAL A 188 15.30 3.02 0.86
CA VAL A 188 15.62 2.37 2.13
C VAL A 188 17.00 1.68 2.07
N ARG A 189 17.33 1.01 0.96
CA ARG A 189 18.68 0.45 0.73
C ARG A 189 19.75 1.53 0.67
N GLY A 190 19.47 2.65 -0.01
CA GLY A 190 20.38 3.79 -0.07
C GLY A 190 20.65 4.37 1.31
N VAL A 191 19.61 4.56 2.12
CA VAL A 191 19.75 5.00 3.51
C VAL A 191 20.57 3.99 4.32
N GLY A 192 20.29 2.69 4.22
CA GLY A 192 21.04 1.65 4.93
C GLY A 192 22.54 1.65 4.58
N PHE A 193 22.86 1.75 3.30
CA PHE A 193 24.24 1.82 2.81
C PHE A 193 24.96 3.09 3.28
N GLU A 194 24.33 4.26 3.10
CA GLU A 194 24.92 5.56 3.43
C GLU A 194 25.06 5.78 4.95
N THR A 195 24.24 5.10 5.76
CA THR A 195 24.29 5.18 7.24
C THR A 195 25.04 4.02 7.90
N ARG A 196 25.53 3.06 7.12
CA ARG A 196 26.14 1.79 7.58
C ARG A 196 25.26 1.04 8.59
N SER A 197 23.94 1.08 8.42
CA SER A 197 23.01 0.36 9.29
C SER A 197 22.90 -1.11 8.82
N PRO A 198 23.17 -2.11 9.68
CA PRO A 198 23.09 -3.53 9.31
C PRO A 198 21.64 -4.05 9.25
N THR A 199 20.63 -3.22 9.52
CA THR A 199 19.25 -3.68 9.66
C THR A 199 18.49 -3.75 8.35
N SER A 200 18.02 -4.96 8.03
CA SER A 200 16.93 -5.19 7.08
C SER A 200 15.65 -4.55 7.61
N PHE A 201 15.05 -3.63 6.84
CA PHE A 201 13.86 -2.89 7.25
C PHE A 201 12.55 -3.67 7.02
N GLY A 202 12.63 -4.99 6.83
CA GLY A 202 11.46 -5.84 6.57
C GLY A 202 10.75 -5.53 5.24
N ILE A 203 11.38 -4.74 4.38
CA ILE A 203 10.87 -4.30 3.07
C ILE A 203 11.20 -5.28 1.93
N GLU A 204 11.96 -6.33 2.26
CA GLU A 204 12.35 -7.41 1.36
C GLU A 204 11.09 -8.19 0.97
N GLY A 205 10.49 -7.79 -0.14
CA GLY A 205 9.23 -8.37 -0.62
C GLY A 205 8.25 -7.36 -1.17
N LEU A 206 8.41 -6.05 -0.92
CA LEU A 206 7.46 -5.05 -1.40
C LEU A 206 7.37 -4.99 -2.93
N VAL A 207 8.52 -5.09 -3.62
CA VAL A 207 8.54 -5.19 -5.10
C VAL A 207 7.83 -6.46 -5.55
N ALA A 208 8.18 -7.63 -5.00
CA ALA A 208 7.52 -8.88 -5.34
C ALA A 208 6.01 -8.83 -5.10
N TYR A 209 5.59 -8.26 -3.96
CA TYR A 209 4.18 -8.07 -3.61
C TYR A 209 3.48 -7.22 -4.66
N SER A 210 4.04 -6.06 -4.97
CA SER A 210 3.45 -5.14 -5.96
C SER A 210 3.40 -5.75 -7.37
N SER A 211 4.40 -6.55 -7.76
CA SER A 211 4.43 -7.21 -9.07
C SER A 211 3.42 -8.35 -9.15
N ILE A 212 3.27 -9.14 -8.09
CA ILE A 212 2.24 -10.20 -8.03
C ILE A 212 0.85 -9.57 -8.00
N ASN A 213 0.66 -8.46 -7.28
CA ASN A 213 -0.58 -7.67 -7.31
C ASN A 213 -0.89 -7.12 -8.71
N LEU A 214 0.09 -6.59 -9.42
CA LEU A 214 -0.14 -6.15 -10.79
C LEU A 214 -0.56 -7.34 -11.67
N LEU A 215 0.10 -8.49 -11.53
CA LEU A 215 -0.27 -9.69 -12.27
C LEU A 215 -1.71 -10.15 -11.94
N GLY A 216 -2.07 -10.24 -10.66
CA GLY A 216 -3.41 -10.63 -10.24
C GLY A 216 -4.48 -9.67 -10.77
N VAL A 217 -4.26 -8.36 -10.63
CA VAL A 217 -5.14 -7.32 -11.21
C VAL A 217 -5.30 -7.53 -12.71
N LEU A 218 -4.21 -7.68 -13.48
CA LEU A 218 -4.28 -7.90 -14.93
C LEU A 218 -5.07 -9.16 -15.28
N LEU A 219 -4.86 -10.25 -14.54
CA LEU A 219 -5.56 -11.53 -14.73
C LEU A 219 -7.06 -11.44 -14.42
N VAL A 220 -7.49 -10.50 -13.58
CA VAL A 220 -8.91 -10.24 -13.29
C VAL A 220 -9.50 -9.23 -14.28
N THR A 221 -8.84 -8.09 -14.46
CA THR A 221 -9.40 -6.93 -15.17
C THR A 221 -9.37 -7.08 -16.69
N ILE A 222 -8.35 -7.73 -17.27
CA ILE A 222 -8.30 -7.94 -18.74
C ILE A 222 -9.49 -8.81 -19.19
N PRO A 223 -9.76 -9.98 -18.59
CA PRO A 223 -10.97 -10.75 -18.90
C PRO A 223 -12.26 -9.95 -18.80
N ILE A 224 -12.42 -9.14 -17.74
CA ILE A 224 -13.60 -8.27 -17.58
C ILE A 224 -13.72 -7.29 -18.75
N LEU A 225 -12.64 -6.59 -19.10
CA LEU A 225 -12.65 -5.62 -20.19
C LEU A 225 -12.92 -6.28 -21.55
N LEU A 226 -12.38 -7.48 -21.80
CA LEU A 226 -12.66 -8.24 -23.03
C LEU A 226 -14.13 -8.66 -23.12
N LEU A 227 -14.70 -9.15 -22.02
CA LEU A 227 -16.13 -9.50 -21.96
C LEU A 227 -17.02 -8.27 -22.18
N LEU A 228 -16.67 -7.12 -21.60
CA LEU A 228 -17.37 -5.86 -21.83
C LEU A 228 -17.29 -5.41 -23.30
N GLY A 229 -16.18 -5.70 -23.99
CA GLY A 229 -15.99 -5.47 -25.42
C GLY A 229 -16.66 -6.49 -26.35
N GLY A 230 -17.40 -7.48 -25.81
CA GLY A 230 -18.11 -8.49 -26.60
C GLY A 230 -17.26 -9.67 -27.05
N ALA A 231 -16.08 -9.88 -26.46
CA ALA A 231 -15.25 -11.04 -26.80
C ALA A 231 -15.94 -12.35 -26.41
N THR A 232 -16.00 -13.30 -27.35
CA THR A 232 -16.47 -14.68 -27.10
C THR A 232 -15.23 -15.58 -26.94
N GLY A 233 -15.15 -16.35 -25.85
CA GLY A 233 -14.00 -17.23 -25.58
C GLY A 233 -12.94 -16.68 -24.61
N VAL A 234 -13.30 -15.74 -23.74
CA VAL A 234 -12.38 -15.26 -22.68
C VAL A 234 -12.01 -16.43 -21.74
N PRO A 235 -10.71 -16.72 -21.51
CA PRO A 235 -10.32 -17.88 -20.72
C PRO A 235 -10.75 -17.76 -19.25
N GLY A 236 -11.78 -18.53 -18.86
CA GLY A 236 -12.29 -18.53 -17.49
C GLY A 236 -11.24 -18.93 -16.44
N MET A 237 -10.29 -19.80 -16.82
CA MET A 237 -9.19 -20.20 -15.93
C MET A 237 -8.26 -19.03 -15.58
N THR A 238 -7.97 -18.14 -16.53
CA THR A 238 -7.16 -16.93 -16.29
C THR A 238 -7.81 -16.03 -15.24
N PHE A 239 -9.13 -15.82 -15.37
CA PHE A 239 -9.90 -15.06 -14.41
C PHE A 239 -9.90 -15.71 -13.03
N ILE A 240 -10.12 -17.04 -12.95
CA ILE A 240 -10.11 -17.78 -11.68
C ILE A 240 -8.74 -17.69 -10.99
N ILE A 241 -7.64 -17.84 -11.73
CA ILE A 241 -6.28 -17.68 -11.18
C ILE A 241 -6.10 -16.25 -10.64
N GLY A 242 -6.56 -15.24 -11.37
CA GLY A 242 -6.54 -13.85 -10.93
C GLY A 242 -7.30 -13.65 -9.61
N ILE A 243 -8.51 -14.19 -9.49
CA ILE A 243 -9.31 -14.13 -8.26
C ILE A 243 -8.58 -14.83 -7.10
N VAL A 244 -8.03 -16.03 -7.32
CA VAL A 244 -7.27 -16.74 -6.28
C VAL A 244 -6.04 -15.93 -5.83
N LEU A 245 -5.35 -15.28 -6.76
CA LEU A 245 -4.23 -14.41 -6.42
C LEU A 245 -4.68 -13.21 -5.58
N GLU A 246 -5.64 -12.42 -6.08
CA GLU A 246 -6.06 -11.15 -5.47
C GLU A 246 -6.78 -11.31 -4.13
N PHE A 247 -7.52 -12.41 -3.95
CA PHE A 247 -8.34 -12.61 -2.76
C PHE A 247 -7.74 -13.57 -1.73
N ILE A 248 -6.71 -14.34 -2.09
CA ILE A 248 -6.05 -15.28 -1.17
C ILE A 248 -4.55 -15.02 -1.09
N ALA A 249 -3.82 -15.26 -2.19
CA ALA A 249 -2.36 -15.30 -2.14
C ALA A 249 -1.75 -13.94 -1.79
N ILE A 250 -2.23 -12.86 -2.43
CA ILE A 250 -1.78 -11.49 -2.21
C ILE A 250 -2.15 -11.03 -0.79
N PRO A 251 -3.39 -11.20 -0.29
CA PRO A 251 -3.71 -10.90 1.10
C PRO A 251 -2.83 -11.62 2.13
N ILE A 252 -2.58 -12.92 1.95
CA ILE A 252 -1.71 -13.69 2.86
C ILE A 252 -0.28 -13.12 2.83
N PHE A 253 0.25 -12.87 1.63
CA PHE A 253 1.59 -12.29 1.50
C PHE A 253 1.67 -10.87 2.07
N GLY A 254 0.62 -10.08 1.85
CA GLY A 254 0.46 -8.73 2.40
C GLY A 254 0.46 -8.74 3.92
N ILE A 255 -0.26 -9.67 4.57
CA ILE A 255 -0.25 -9.81 6.03
C ILE A 255 1.17 -9.97 6.56
N VAL A 256 1.96 -10.88 5.97
CA VAL A 256 3.34 -11.12 6.39
C VAL A 256 4.22 -9.89 6.13
N LEU A 257 4.15 -9.32 4.93
CA LEU A 257 4.97 -8.20 4.51
C LEU A 257 4.68 -6.95 5.35
N PHE A 258 3.41 -6.55 5.48
CA PHE A 258 3.05 -5.32 6.17
C PHE A 258 3.21 -5.45 7.68
N SER A 259 3.05 -6.64 8.27
CA SER A 259 3.43 -6.87 9.67
C SER A 259 4.93 -6.63 9.90
N ARG A 260 5.78 -7.15 8.99
CA ARG A 260 7.23 -6.90 9.04
C ARG A 260 7.58 -5.44 8.81
N MET A 261 6.90 -4.78 7.88
CA MET A 261 7.10 -3.37 7.57
C MET A 261 6.69 -2.45 8.74
N THR A 262 5.57 -2.72 9.41
CA THR A 262 5.17 -2.01 10.63
C THR A 262 6.25 -2.13 11.71
N TRP A 263 6.72 -3.34 11.97
CA TRP A 263 7.78 -3.60 12.94
C TRP A 263 9.10 -2.92 12.57
N GLY A 264 9.50 -3.02 11.30
CA GLY A 264 10.72 -2.39 10.77
C GLY A 264 10.66 -0.86 10.84
N ALA A 265 9.52 -0.27 10.50
CA ALA A 265 9.32 1.18 10.54
C ALA A 265 9.45 1.72 11.98
N LEU A 266 8.84 1.05 12.97
CA LEU A 266 8.92 1.47 14.38
C LEU A 266 10.34 1.37 14.97
N ARG A 267 11.19 0.50 14.43
CA ARG A 267 12.60 0.33 14.85
C ARG A 267 13.57 1.29 14.14
N LEU A 268 13.17 1.89 13.03
CA LEU A 268 14.03 2.74 12.21
C LEU A 268 14.64 3.95 12.98
N PRO A 269 13.87 4.67 13.83
CA PRO A 269 14.39 5.82 14.56
C PRO A 269 15.46 5.48 15.61
N SER A 270 15.35 4.34 16.31
CA SER A 270 16.36 3.94 17.30
C SER A 270 17.69 3.57 16.63
N LEU A 271 17.62 2.90 15.48
CA LEU A 271 18.78 2.49 14.70
C LEU A 271 19.54 3.66 14.08
N LEU A 272 18.82 4.69 13.62
CA LEU A 272 19.43 5.92 13.09
C LEU A 272 20.08 6.79 14.18
N THR A 273 19.68 6.62 15.45
CA THR A 273 20.20 7.41 16.57
C THR A 273 21.25 6.69 17.42
N GLY A 274 21.47 5.39 17.20
CA GLY A 274 22.43 4.60 17.97
C GLY A 274 22.08 4.51 19.46
N ARG A 275 20.80 4.70 19.80
CA ARG A 275 20.23 4.54 21.14
C ARG A 275 19.40 3.27 21.20
#